data_AF-A0AAV1VEJ2-F1
#
_entry.id   AF-A0AAV1VEJ2-F1
#
_cell.length_a   1.000
_cell.length_b   1.000
_cell.length_c   1.000
_cell.angle_alpha   90.00
_cell.angle_beta   90.00
_cell.angle_gamma   90.00
#
_symmetry.space_group_name_H-M   'P 1'
#
loop_
_entity.id
_entity.type
_entity.pdbx_description
1 polymer ?
#
loop_
_entity_poly.entity_id
_entity_poly.type
_entity_poly.pdbx_seq_one_letter_code
_entity_poly.pdbx_strand_id
1 'polypeptide(L)'
;MSEKKANYGWLMAAKAAIKGVGTIMEREVLPRSDGRDIEIKDALSVPSMSKDLLSVLQINKGRKFQVVFDGSKIQVTRKNSKQVVMTADPVDGIYWLRTPQRSTNAATHNGAIDLRTHMGHASLDALRKMIATGMIKAANTPLSSTGQSVCRGCQHGKMFQKPFPTNRDKCHYSVFELLQFDICGPM
;
A
#
# COMPACT_ATOMS: atom_id res chain seq x y z
N MET A 1 31.24 -4.86 43.07
CA MET A 1 31.43 -5.64 41.83
C MET A 1 30.37 -5.20 40.83
N SER A 2 30.80 -4.91 39.62
CA SER A 2 30.18 -4.02 38.63
C SER A 2 28.75 -4.40 38.19
N GLU A 3 27.83 -3.44 38.31
CA GLU A 3 26.48 -3.49 37.73
C GLU A 3 26.58 -3.06 36.25
N LYS A 4 26.57 -4.04 35.33
CA LYS A 4 26.59 -3.77 33.89
C LYS A 4 25.21 -3.27 33.46
N LYS A 5 25.05 -1.95 33.32
CA LYS A 5 23.92 -1.34 32.62
C LYS A 5 24.12 -1.53 31.11
N ALA A 6 23.29 -2.36 30.48
CA ALA A 6 23.21 -2.43 29.02
C ALA A 6 22.50 -1.18 28.50
N ASN A 7 23.28 -0.31 27.89
CA ASN A 7 22.86 0.96 27.32
C ASN A 7 22.34 0.71 25.90
N TYR A 8 21.04 0.46 25.75
CA TYR A 8 20.39 0.39 24.44
C TYR A 8 19.92 1.79 24.02
N GLY A 9 20.87 2.68 23.77
CA GLY A 9 20.66 3.81 22.85
C GLY A 9 20.67 3.27 21.41
N TRP A 10 19.90 3.89 20.52
CA TRP A 10 19.74 3.55 19.08
C TRP A 10 18.63 2.55 18.72
N LEU A 11 17.40 2.85 19.12
CA LEU A 11 16.25 2.64 18.23
C LEU A 11 15.58 4.00 18.05
N MET A 12 15.92 4.70 16.96
CA MET A 12 15.09 5.80 16.47
C MET A 12 13.73 5.20 16.14
N ALA A 13 12.79 5.26 17.09
CA ALA A 13 11.44 4.78 16.87
C ALA A 13 10.81 5.67 15.80
N ALA A 14 10.73 5.15 14.57
CA ALA A 14 9.95 5.79 13.52
C ALA A 14 8.50 5.91 14.04
N LYS A 15 8.06 7.14 14.27
CA LYS A 15 6.73 7.40 14.81
C LYS A 15 5.71 7.20 13.70
N ALA A 16 4.92 6.14 13.79
CA ALA A 16 3.82 5.88 12.87
C ALA A 16 2.51 6.47 13.41
N ALA A 17 1.72 7.10 12.55
CA ALA A 17 0.43 7.68 12.94
C ALA A 17 -0.68 6.62 12.93
N ILE A 18 -1.35 6.46 14.07
CA ILE A 18 -2.54 5.62 14.18
C ILE A 18 -3.72 6.40 13.60
N LYS A 19 -4.40 5.84 12.59
CA LYS A 19 -5.56 6.47 11.95
C LYS A 19 -6.92 5.98 12.47
N GLY A 20 -6.93 4.88 13.22
CA GLY A 20 -8.15 4.33 13.80
C GLY A 20 -7.90 3.10 14.66
N VAL A 21 -8.94 2.67 15.37
CA VAL A 21 -8.98 1.44 16.17
C VAL A 21 -10.21 0.65 15.74
N GLY A 22 -10.07 -0.66 15.55
CA GLY A 22 -11.17 -1.52 15.11
C GLY A 22 -11.03 -2.96 15.58
N THR A 23 -11.94 -3.81 15.11
CA THR A 23 -11.95 -5.25 15.39
C THR A 23 -11.71 -6.01 14.10
N ILE A 24 -10.76 -6.95 14.12
CA ILE A 24 -10.42 -7.82 12.98
C ILE A 24 -10.97 -9.22 13.26
N MET A 25 -11.62 -9.82 12.26
CA MET A 25 -12.09 -11.20 12.30
C MET A 25 -11.17 -12.07 11.45
N GLU A 26 -10.37 -12.92 12.10
CA GLU A 26 -9.42 -13.80 11.42
C GLU A 26 -9.91 -15.25 11.47
N ARG A 27 -9.99 -15.93 10.31
CA ARG A 27 -10.42 -17.33 10.26
C ARG A 27 -9.23 -18.26 10.19
N GLU A 28 -9.08 -19.19 11.12
CA GLU A 28 -8.16 -20.31 10.97
C GLU A 28 -8.85 -21.44 10.19
N VAL A 29 -8.18 -21.99 9.17
CA VAL A 29 -8.59 -23.25 8.53
C VAL A 29 -7.70 -24.36 9.06
N LEU A 30 -8.21 -25.12 10.04
CA LEU A 30 -7.58 -26.34 10.50
C LEU A 30 -7.87 -27.48 9.51
N PRO A 31 -6.94 -28.41 9.27
CA PRO A 31 -7.10 -29.50 8.31
C PRO A 31 -8.22 -30.51 8.65
N ARG A 32 -8.94 -30.35 9.78
CA ARG A 32 -9.97 -31.28 10.27
C ARG A 32 -11.20 -30.63 10.92
N SER A 33 -11.36 -29.31 10.87
CA SER A 33 -12.55 -28.65 11.42
C SER A 33 -13.09 -27.59 10.46
N ASP A 34 -14.36 -27.27 10.65
CA ASP A 34 -14.93 -26.01 10.20
C ASP A 34 -14.01 -24.86 10.62
N GLY A 35 -13.65 -24.01 9.67
CA GLY A 35 -12.75 -22.89 9.94
C GLY A 35 -13.38 -21.98 11.00
N ARG A 36 -12.59 -21.58 11.99
CA ARG A 36 -13.09 -20.80 13.13
C ARG A 36 -12.64 -19.37 13.08
N ASP A 37 -13.60 -18.49 13.32
CA ASP A 37 -13.38 -17.05 13.33
C ASP A 37 -12.89 -16.60 14.72
N ILE A 38 -11.81 -15.83 14.71
CA ILE A 38 -11.12 -15.30 15.89
C ILE A 38 -11.27 -13.79 15.85
N GLU A 39 -11.86 -13.26 16.90
CA GLU A 39 -12.06 -11.82 17.05
C GLU A 39 -10.83 -11.19 17.73
N ILE A 40 -10.12 -10.34 16.99
CA ILE A 40 -9.01 -9.51 17.48
C ILE A 40 -9.56 -8.11 17.71
N LYS A 41 -9.75 -7.75 18.98
CA LYS A 41 -10.24 -6.42 19.40
C LYS A 41 -9.08 -5.43 19.52
N ASP A 42 -9.42 -4.15 19.45
CA ASP A 42 -8.50 -3.03 19.66
C ASP A 42 -7.29 -3.03 18.68
N ALA A 43 -7.53 -3.47 17.45
CA ALA A 43 -6.53 -3.46 16.39
C ALA A 43 -6.29 -2.03 15.88
N LEU A 44 -5.03 -1.61 15.85
CA LEU A 44 -4.61 -0.28 15.43
C LEU A 44 -4.45 -0.23 13.91
N SER A 45 -5.14 0.70 13.25
CA SER A 45 -4.97 0.96 11.82
C SER A 45 -3.82 1.94 11.60
N VAL A 46 -2.73 1.45 11.00
CA VAL A 46 -1.51 2.23 10.73
C VAL A 46 -1.12 2.09 9.25
N PRO A 47 -1.70 2.91 8.34
CA PRO A 47 -1.49 2.75 6.89
C PRO A 47 -0.06 2.99 6.40
N SER A 48 0.81 3.57 7.23
CA SER A 48 2.23 3.73 6.91
C SER A 48 3.03 2.44 7.08
N MET A 49 2.44 1.38 7.65
CA MET A 49 3.06 0.07 7.79
C MET A 49 2.61 -0.85 6.66
N SER A 50 3.56 -1.58 6.07
CA SER A 50 3.30 -2.51 4.97
C SER A 50 2.87 -3.91 5.44
N LYS A 51 2.97 -4.20 6.74
CA LYS A 51 2.67 -5.49 7.34
C LYS A 51 1.89 -5.31 8.62
N ASP A 52 0.93 -6.19 8.87
CA ASP A 52 0.22 -6.26 10.13
C ASP A 52 1.07 -6.97 11.19
N LEU A 53 1.06 -6.45 12.41
CA LEU A 53 1.77 -7.02 13.54
C LEU A 53 0.79 -7.45 14.62
N LEU A 54 0.93 -8.68 15.09
CA LEU A 54 0.14 -9.22 16.18
C LEU A 54 0.98 -9.28 17.47
N SER A 55 0.54 -8.57 18.51
CA SER A 55 1.30 -8.49 19.76
C SER A 55 1.11 -9.74 20.63
N VAL A 56 2.18 -10.51 20.81
CA VAL A 56 2.23 -11.65 21.74
C VAL A 56 1.87 -11.24 23.17
N LEU A 57 2.32 -10.06 23.60
CA LEU A 57 2.02 -9.53 24.92
C LEU A 57 0.52 -9.30 25.10
N GLN A 58 -0.15 -8.72 24.10
CA GLN A 58 -1.59 -8.48 24.16
C GLN A 58 -2.39 -9.78 24.14
N ILE A 59 -1.97 -10.76 23.34
CA ILE A 59 -2.57 -12.11 23.34
C ILE A 59 -2.51 -12.71 24.74
N ASN A 60 -1.33 -12.70 25.36
CA ASN A 60 -1.12 -13.31 26.67
C ASN A 60 -1.86 -12.57 27.80
N LYS A 61 -2.04 -11.25 27.69
CA LYS A 61 -2.86 -10.44 28.61
C LYS A 61 -4.34 -10.84 28.59
N GLY A 62 -4.88 -11.20 27.42
CA GLY A 62 -6.30 -11.49 27.20
C GLY A 62 -6.87 -12.70 27.96
N ARG A 63 -6.06 -13.42 28.77
CA ARG A 63 -6.38 -14.62 29.59
C ARG A 63 -6.98 -15.83 28.84
N LYS A 64 -7.52 -15.67 27.64
CA LYS A 64 -8.19 -16.72 26.85
C LYS A 64 -7.20 -17.53 26.00
N PHE A 65 -6.13 -16.89 25.54
CA PHE A 65 -5.17 -17.46 24.61
C PHE A 65 -3.77 -17.47 25.21
N GLN A 66 -2.92 -18.37 24.73
CA GLN A 66 -1.52 -18.50 25.09
C GLN A 66 -0.71 -18.76 23.84
N VAL A 67 0.38 -18.02 23.68
CA VAL A 67 1.38 -18.26 22.64
C VAL A 67 2.41 -19.27 23.13
N VAL A 68 2.64 -20.32 22.37
CA VAL A 68 3.60 -21.40 22.62
C VAL A 68 4.65 -21.38 21.52
N PHE A 69 5.92 -21.33 21.91
CA PHE A 69 7.07 -21.37 21.00
C PHE A 69 7.66 -22.78 21.04
N ASP A 70 7.59 -23.51 19.92
CA ASP A 70 8.03 -24.91 19.79
C ASP A 70 9.30 -25.02 18.93
N GLY A 71 10.20 -24.03 19.05
CA GLY A 71 11.50 -23.91 18.35
C GLY A 71 11.43 -23.70 16.82
N SER A 72 10.57 -24.45 16.15
CA SER A 72 10.38 -24.51 14.69
C SER A 72 9.07 -23.87 14.23
N LYS A 73 8.14 -23.61 15.15
CA LYS A 73 6.82 -23.03 14.90
C LYS A 73 6.30 -22.31 16.13
N ILE A 74 5.38 -21.38 15.92
CA ILE A 74 4.58 -20.79 16.99
C ILE A 74 3.15 -21.28 16.88
N GLN A 75 2.54 -21.57 18.02
CA GLN A 75 1.13 -21.90 18.12
C GLN A 75 0.43 -20.98 19.11
N VAL A 76 -0.69 -20.41 18.71
CA VAL A 76 -1.61 -19.73 19.61
C VAL A 76 -2.66 -20.77 20.02
N THR A 77 -2.74 -21.07 21.30
CA THR A 77 -3.64 -22.07 21.85
C THR A 77 -4.64 -21.43 22.82
N ARG A 78 -5.82 -22.04 22.96
CA ARG A 78 -6.79 -21.64 23.97
C ARG A 78 -6.41 -22.27 25.31
N LYS A 79 -6.30 -21.47 26.38
CA LYS A 79 -5.81 -21.97 27.68
C LYS A 79 -6.67 -23.11 28.25
N ASN A 80 -7.99 -23.03 28.06
CA ASN A 80 -8.92 -23.99 28.67
C ASN A 80 -8.92 -25.36 27.98
N SER A 81 -8.79 -25.40 26.65
CA SER A 81 -8.89 -26.64 25.86
C SER A 81 -7.56 -27.12 25.29
N LYS A 82 -6.48 -26.34 25.46
CA LYS A 82 -5.17 -26.52 24.78
C LYS A 82 -5.29 -26.65 23.26
N GLN A 83 -6.41 -26.22 22.70
CA GLN A 83 -6.69 -26.33 21.29
C GLN A 83 -5.90 -25.26 20.53
N VAL A 84 -5.26 -25.65 19.42
CA VAL A 84 -4.59 -24.73 18.50
C VAL A 84 -5.65 -23.89 17.78
N VAL A 85 -5.40 -22.59 17.74
CA VAL A 85 -6.27 -21.55 17.18
C VAL A 85 -5.56 -20.74 16.11
N MET A 86 -4.23 -20.65 16.16
CA MET A 86 -3.42 -20.17 15.05
C MET A 86 -2.08 -20.87 15.07
N THR A 87 -1.48 -21.06 13.89
CA THR A 87 -0.09 -21.51 13.75
C THR A 87 0.69 -20.48 12.94
N ALA A 88 1.96 -20.26 13.29
CA ALA A 88 2.84 -19.37 12.55
C ALA A 88 4.20 -20.04 12.28
N ASP A 89 4.75 -19.79 11.10
CA ASP A 89 6.04 -20.31 10.66
C ASP A 89 7.11 -19.22 10.70
N PRO A 90 8.36 -19.56 11.08
CA PRO A 90 9.47 -18.63 10.98
C PRO A 90 9.83 -18.38 9.51
N VAL A 91 9.81 -17.13 9.07
CA VAL A 91 10.32 -16.68 7.76
C VAL A 91 11.06 -15.36 7.97
N ASP A 92 12.32 -15.29 7.55
CA ASP A 92 13.16 -14.08 7.62
C ASP A 92 13.25 -13.44 9.03
N GLY A 93 13.37 -14.27 10.07
CA GLY A 93 13.52 -13.80 11.46
C GLY A 93 12.25 -13.26 12.11
N ILE A 94 11.09 -13.35 11.44
CA ILE A 94 9.76 -13.08 12.00
C ILE A 94 8.86 -14.29 11.84
N TYR A 95 7.77 -14.35 12.61
CA TYR A 95 6.80 -15.46 12.53
C TYR A 95 5.58 -15.02 11.72
N TRP A 96 5.36 -15.69 10.61
CA TRP A 96 4.22 -15.44 9.73
C TRP A 96 3.07 -16.36 10.10
N LEU A 97 1.93 -15.75 10.40
CA LEU A 97 0.71 -16.46 10.70
C LEU A 97 0.23 -17.22 9.44
N ARG A 98 -0.09 -18.50 9.59
CA ARG A 98 -0.75 -19.28 8.54
C ARG A 98 -2.20 -18.83 8.44
N THR A 99 -2.45 -17.79 7.66
CA THR A 99 -3.81 -17.38 7.31
C THR A 99 -4.22 -18.08 6.01
N PRO A 100 -5.41 -18.69 5.95
CA PRO A 100 -5.93 -19.15 4.67
C PRO A 100 -6.08 -17.92 3.77
N GLN A 101 -5.45 -17.94 2.60
CA GLN A 101 -5.56 -16.88 1.61
C GLN A 101 -7.00 -16.78 1.13
N ARG A 102 -7.83 -16.01 1.85
CA ARG A 102 -9.05 -15.46 1.31
C ARG A 102 -8.65 -14.18 0.62
N SER A 103 -8.95 -14.11 -0.69
CA SER A 103 -9.18 -12.82 -1.31
C SER A 103 -10.22 -12.10 -0.46
N THR A 104 -9.78 -11.19 0.40
CA THR A 104 -10.68 -10.22 0.99
C THR A 104 -11.27 -9.47 -0.21
N ASN A 105 -12.54 -9.73 -0.52
CA ASN A 105 -13.30 -8.77 -1.28
C ASN A 105 -13.18 -7.50 -0.46
N ALA A 106 -12.40 -6.55 -0.98
CA ALA A 106 -12.00 -5.36 -0.26
C ALA A 106 -13.21 -4.81 0.49
N ALA A 107 -13.07 -4.66 1.81
CA ALA A 107 -13.97 -3.78 2.54
C ALA A 107 -14.05 -2.50 1.69
N THR A 108 -15.26 -2.13 1.27
CA THR A 108 -15.51 -0.92 0.48
C THR A 108 -14.87 0.23 1.23
N HIS A 109 -13.66 0.57 0.82
CA HIS A 109 -12.96 1.72 1.33
C HIS A 109 -13.81 2.89 0.86
N ASN A 110 -14.50 3.55 1.79
CA ASN A 110 -15.19 4.82 1.55
C ASN A 110 -14.21 5.95 1.20
N GLY A 111 -12.97 5.66 0.81
CA GLY A 111 -12.12 6.62 0.14
C GLY A 111 -12.48 6.65 -1.33
N ALA A 112 -12.73 7.86 -1.82
CA ALA A 112 -12.92 8.13 -3.23
C ALA A 112 -11.89 7.37 -4.07
N ILE A 113 -12.37 6.38 -4.84
CA ILE A 113 -11.53 5.66 -5.79
C ILE A 113 -11.18 6.66 -6.89
N ASP A 114 -9.90 6.92 -7.08
CA ASP A 114 -9.44 7.67 -8.25
C ASP A 114 -9.65 6.81 -9.51
N LEU A 115 -10.84 6.97 -10.08
CA LEU A 115 -11.28 6.25 -11.27
C LEU A 115 -10.30 6.44 -12.43
N ARG A 116 -9.60 7.57 -12.51
CA ARG A 116 -8.62 7.83 -13.56
C ARG A 116 -7.45 6.87 -13.46
N THR A 117 -6.87 6.71 -12.27
CA THR A 117 -5.76 5.76 -12.06
C THR A 117 -6.23 4.32 -12.19
N HIS A 118 -7.41 4.00 -11.64
CA HIS A 118 -7.98 2.65 -11.71
C HIS A 118 -8.31 2.19 -13.14
N MET A 119 -8.69 3.12 -14.03
CA MET A 119 -9.00 2.84 -15.44
C MET A 119 -7.80 3.06 -16.37
N GLY A 120 -6.57 3.03 -15.86
CA GLY A 120 -5.36 3.15 -16.68
C GLY A 120 -5.15 4.54 -17.28
N HIS A 121 -5.29 5.59 -16.47
CA HIS A 121 -5.13 6.97 -16.90
C HIS A 121 -6.10 7.45 -17.99
N ALA A 122 -7.31 6.88 -18.01
CA ALA A 122 -8.38 7.27 -18.93
C ALA A 122 -8.62 8.79 -18.96
N SER A 123 -8.96 9.31 -20.14
CA SER A 123 -9.25 10.74 -20.29
C SER A 123 -10.47 11.13 -19.46
N LEU A 124 -10.46 12.36 -18.93
CA LEU A 124 -11.59 12.88 -18.16
C LEU A 124 -12.90 12.83 -18.98
N ASP A 125 -12.81 13.05 -20.29
CA ASP A 125 -13.98 12.99 -21.17
C ASP A 125 -14.52 11.57 -21.36
N ALA A 126 -13.65 10.55 -21.42
CA ALA A 126 -14.08 9.16 -21.43
C ALA A 126 -14.77 8.80 -20.10
N LEU A 127 -14.19 9.20 -18.96
CA LEU A 127 -14.79 8.99 -17.65
C LEU A 127 -16.16 9.68 -17.54
N ARG A 128 -16.29 10.93 -17.99
CA ARG A 128 -17.56 11.68 -18.04
C ARG A 128 -18.61 10.94 -18.87
N LYS A 129 -18.25 10.45 -20.05
CA LYS A 129 -19.16 9.67 -20.92
C LYS A 129 -19.61 8.37 -20.26
N MET A 130 -18.70 7.63 -19.62
CA MET A 130 -19.03 6.38 -18.93
C MET A 130 -19.95 6.60 -17.72
N ILE A 131 -19.76 7.69 -16.97
CA ILE A 131 -20.67 8.09 -15.90
C ILE A 131 -22.04 8.49 -16.48
N ALA A 132 -22.06 9.33 -17.51
CA ALA A 132 -23.30 9.81 -18.13
C ALA A 132 -24.13 8.68 -18.79
N THR A 133 -23.47 7.65 -19.32
CA THR A 133 -24.11 6.46 -19.91
C THR A 133 -24.45 5.36 -18.88
N GLY A 134 -24.22 5.61 -17.59
CA GLY A 134 -24.55 4.66 -16.52
C GLY A 134 -23.67 3.41 -16.48
N MET A 135 -22.55 3.38 -17.19
CA MET A 135 -21.58 2.28 -17.16
C MET A 135 -20.87 2.17 -15.81
N ILE A 136 -20.81 3.26 -15.03
CA ILE A 136 -20.17 3.32 -13.72
C ILE A 136 -21.22 3.64 -12.64
N LYS A 137 -21.71 2.60 -11.98
CA LYS A 137 -22.75 2.68 -10.95
C LYS A 137 -22.15 2.97 -9.56
N ALA A 138 -21.57 4.16 -9.34
CA ALA A 138 -21.17 4.63 -7.99
C ALA A 138 -20.58 6.06 -7.94
N ALA A 139 -20.53 6.82 -9.04
CA ALA A 139 -19.86 8.12 -9.05
C ALA A 139 -20.73 9.23 -8.42
N ASN A 140 -20.86 9.23 -7.09
CA ASN A 140 -21.62 10.23 -6.33
C ASN A 140 -20.89 11.58 -6.14
N THR A 141 -19.99 11.96 -7.05
CA THR A 141 -19.29 13.24 -6.96
C THR A 141 -19.30 13.97 -8.30
N PRO A 142 -19.61 15.28 -8.31
CA PRO A 142 -19.50 16.06 -9.52
C PRO A 142 -18.03 16.07 -9.94
N LEU A 143 -17.74 15.72 -11.19
CA LEU A 143 -16.44 15.95 -11.82
C LEU A 143 -16.28 17.46 -12.12
N SER A 144 -16.56 18.27 -11.12
CA SER A 144 -16.55 19.72 -11.13
C SER A 144 -15.72 20.17 -9.93
N SER A 145 -14.42 19.92 -9.99
CA SER A 145 -13.48 20.68 -9.19
C SER A 145 -12.67 21.57 -10.13
N THR A 146 -12.90 22.86 -9.96
CA THR A 146 -12.03 23.98 -10.34
C THR A 146 -10.57 23.56 -10.17
N GLY A 147 -9.86 23.43 -11.29
CA GLY A 147 -8.49 22.96 -11.34
C GLY A 147 -8.38 21.62 -12.07
N GLN A 148 -8.10 21.67 -13.37
CA GLN A 148 -7.63 20.51 -14.13
C GLN A 148 -6.31 20.03 -13.51
N SER A 149 -6.37 19.17 -12.49
CA SER A 149 -5.20 18.48 -11.99
C SER A 149 -4.78 17.48 -13.07
N VAL A 150 -3.74 17.86 -13.81
CA VAL A 150 -3.09 16.94 -14.74
C VAL A 150 -2.50 15.83 -13.88
N CYS A 151 -2.86 14.57 -14.16
CA CYS A 151 -2.29 13.43 -13.47
C CYS A 151 -0.78 13.42 -13.71
N ARG A 152 0.02 13.31 -12.63
CA ARG A 152 1.48 13.30 -12.69
C ARG A 152 1.99 12.22 -13.65
N GLY A 153 1.42 11.01 -13.60
CA GLY A 153 1.76 9.91 -14.53
C GLY A 153 1.51 10.28 -15.99
N CYS A 154 0.35 10.86 -16.30
CA CYS A 154 0.07 11.36 -17.65
C CYS A 154 1.01 12.48 -18.07
N GLN A 155 1.36 13.40 -17.17
CA GLN A 155 2.23 14.54 -17.48
C GLN A 155 3.63 14.07 -17.87
N HIS A 156 4.19 13.10 -17.14
CA HIS A 156 5.53 12.59 -17.37
C HIS A 156 5.58 11.54 -18.49
N GLY A 157 4.50 10.76 -18.66
CA GLY A 157 4.40 9.72 -19.69
C GLY A 157 3.89 10.21 -21.05
N LYS A 158 3.29 11.41 -21.13
CA LYS A 158 2.93 11.99 -22.43
C LYS A 158 4.20 12.43 -23.15
N MET A 159 4.63 11.61 -24.11
CA MET A 159 5.66 11.95 -25.10
C MET A 159 5.16 12.98 -26.13
N PHE A 160 4.26 13.89 -25.75
CA PHE A 160 3.76 14.91 -26.67
C PHE A 160 4.74 16.07 -26.73
N GLN A 161 5.56 16.08 -27.79
CA GLN A 161 6.37 17.24 -28.13
C GLN A 161 5.50 18.22 -28.93
N LYS A 162 5.30 19.42 -28.39
CA LYS A 162 4.77 20.52 -29.22
C LYS A 162 5.78 20.83 -30.32
N PRO A 163 5.32 21.20 -31.53
CA PRO A 163 6.24 21.68 -32.57
C PRO A 163 7.14 22.77 -31.98
N PHE A 164 8.44 22.69 -32.28
CA PHE A 164 9.34 23.77 -31.92
C PHE A 164 8.83 25.07 -32.57
N PRO A 165 8.87 26.20 -31.85
CA PRO A 165 8.50 27.47 -32.45
C PRO A 165 9.38 27.72 -33.67
N THR A 166 8.75 27.89 -34.82
CA THR A 166 9.46 28.19 -36.06
C THR A 166 10.00 29.61 -35.97
N ASN A 167 11.32 29.73 -35.92
CA ASN A 167 11.97 31.04 -36.04
C ASN A 167 11.81 31.51 -37.50
N ARG A 168 11.04 32.57 -37.72
CA ARG A 168 10.80 33.18 -39.05
C ARG A 168 11.98 34.03 -39.54
N ASP A 169 12.91 34.39 -38.65
CA ASP A 169 14.08 35.23 -38.94
C ASP A 169 15.28 34.43 -39.48
N LYS A 170 15.16 33.09 -39.58
CA LYS A 170 16.20 32.23 -40.19
C LYS A 170 16.39 32.44 -41.70
N CYS A 171 15.63 33.34 -42.33
CA CYS A 171 15.51 33.35 -43.79
C CYS A 171 16.48 34.26 -44.54
N HIS A 172 17.31 35.08 -43.87
CA HIS A 172 18.26 35.93 -44.61
C HIS A 172 19.56 36.11 -43.83
N TYR A 173 20.49 35.18 -44.02
CA TYR A 173 21.90 35.43 -43.76
C TYR A 173 22.58 35.72 -45.09
N SER A 174 23.31 36.83 -45.19
CA SER A 174 24.22 37.07 -46.31
C SER A 174 25.47 36.18 -46.19
N VAL A 175 26.28 36.13 -47.24
CA VAL A 175 27.45 35.25 -47.30
C VAL A 175 28.40 35.58 -46.15
N PHE A 176 28.76 34.57 -45.33
CA PHE A 176 29.59 34.67 -44.12
C PHE A 176 28.96 35.31 -42.87
N GLU A 177 27.67 35.61 -42.84
CA GLU A 177 27.03 36.15 -41.61
C GLU A 177 26.82 35.11 -40.50
N LEU A 178 26.70 33.83 -40.86
CA LEU A 178 26.56 32.74 -39.90
C LEU A 178 27.36 31.52 -40.36
N LEU A 179 28.34 31.12 -39.55
CA LEU A 179 29.12 29.90 -39.74
C LEU A 179 28.80 28.93 -38.59
N GLN A 180 28.24 27.77 -38.92
CA GLN A 180 27.98 26.71 -37.97
C GLN A 180 29.02 25.60 -38.18
N PHE A 181 29.85 25.39 -37.17
CA PHE A 181 30.81 24.29 -37.14
C PHE A 181 30.32 23.23 -36.16
N ASP A 182 30.48 21.96 -36.52
CA ASP A 182 30.22 20.83 -35.65
C ASP A 182 31.48 19.95 -35.59
N ILE A 183 31.75 19.37 -34.43
CA ILE A 183 32.89 18.49 -34.21
C ILE A 183 32.34 17.09 -34.00
N CYS A 184 32.71 16.15 -34.87
CA CYS A 184 32.31 14.76 -34.70
C CYS A 184 33.02 14.16 -33.47
N GLY A 185 32.27 13.39 -32.67
CA GLY A 185 32.72 12.79 -31.42
C GLY A 185 33.90 11.81 -31.56
N PRO A 186 34.40 11.27 -30.44
CA PRO A 186 35.76 10.74 -30.32
C PRO A 186 36.06 9.66 -31.38
N MET A 187 37.21 9.82 -32.04
CA MET A 187 37.79 8.79 -32.92
C MET A 187 38.55 7.76 -32.09
#